data_AF-W4NAI4-F1
#
_entry.id   AF-W4NAI4-F1
#
_cell.length_a   1.000
_cell.length_b   1.000
_cell.length_c   1.000
_cell.angle_alpha   90.00
_cell.angle_beta   90.00
_cell.angle_gamma   90.00
#
_symmetry.space_group_name_H-M   'P 1'
#
loop_
_entity.id
_entity.type
_entity.pdbx_description
1 polymer ?
#
loop_
_entity_poly.entity_id
_entity_poly.type
_entity_poly.pdbx_seq_one_letter_code
_entity_poly.pdbx_strand_id
1 'polypeptide(L)' 'MSIKALREKAGLSQQDLQRKAGLNAISRIWSWEAWDRTPRPNWARDPKRMSIETAKALADVLGVTLDDFYNAL' A
#
# COMPACT_ATOMS: atom_id res chain seq x y z
N MET A 1 9.12 -1.97 7.41
CA MET A 1 8.27 -0.77 7.15
C MET A 1 6.88 -1.28 6.76
N SER A 2 5.89 -0.42 6.55
CA SER A 2 4.57 -0.82 6.03
C SER A 2 4.17 0.12 4.89
N ILE A 3 3.15 -0.25 4.11
CA ILE A 3 2.59 0.65 3.06
C ILE A 3 2.22 2.01 3.65
N LYS A 4 1.68 2.03 4.87
CA LYS A 4 1.35 3.26 5.60
C LYS A 4 2.59 4.13 5.79
N ALA A 5 3.69 3.55 6.26
CA ALA A 5 4.93 4.29 6.50
C ALA A 5 5.55 4.83 5.19
N LEU A 6 5.52 4.05 4.11
CA LEU A 6 5.98 4.52 2.80
C LEU A 6 5.12 5.69 2.30
N ARG A 7 3.79 5.57 2.42
CA ARG A 7 2.86 6.61 2.01
C ARG A 7 3.04 7.90 2.80
N GLU A 8 3.19 7.80 4.12
CA GLU A 8 3.43 8.95 5.00
C GLU A 8 4.76 9.62 4.70
N LYS A 9 5.82 8.85 4.43
CA LYS A 9 7.12 9.37 3.96
C LYS A 9 7.02 10.11 2.63
N ALA A 10 6.16 9.63 1.72
CA ALA A 10 5.88 10.27 0.44
C ALA A 10 4.94 11.50 0.56
N GLY A 11 4.44 11.82 1.75
CA GLY A 11 3.52 12.95 1.97
C GLY A 11 2.15 12.78 1.33
N LEU A 12 1.72 11.54 1.06
CA LEU A 12 0.48 11.26 0.36
C LEU A 12 -0.66 10.92 1.33
N SER A 13 -1.88 11.38 1.01
CA SER A 13 -3.07 10.79 1.61
C SER A 13 -3.37 9.42 0.99
N GLN A 14 -4.19 8.60 1.65
CA GLN A 14 -4.63 7.32 1.09
C GLN A 14 -5.42 7.50 -0.21
N GLN A 15 -6.19 8.60 -0.32
CA GLN A 15 -6.92 8.97 -1.53
C GLN A 15 -5.95 9.33 -2.66
N ASP A 16 -4.88 10.07 -2.37
CA ASP A 16 -3.87 10.41 -3.38
C ASP A 16 -3.15 9.17 -3.88
N LEU A 17 -2.75 8.28 -2.98
CA LEU A 17 -2.11 7.02 -3.36
C LEU A 17 -3.05 6.17 -4.23
N GLN A 18 -4.32 6.04 -3.84
CA GLN A 18 -5.33 5.31 -4.63
C GLN A 18 -5.51 5.91 -6.03
N ARG A 19 -5.68 7.24 -6.13
CA ARG A 19 -5.91 7.93 -7.41
C ARG A 19 -4.68 7.84 -8.32
N LYS A 20 -3.49 8.14 -7.78
CA LYS A 20 -2.25 8.14 -8.55
C LYS A 20 -1.83 6.73 -8.99
N ALA A 21 -2.11 5.71 -8.16
CA ALA A 21 -1.81 4.32 -8.52
C ALA A 21 -2.89 3.66 -9.40
N GLY A 22 -3.92 4.41 -9.81
CA GLY A 22 -4.99 3.90 -10.69
C GLY A 22 -5.84 2.80 -10.06
N LEU A 23 -5.96 2.76 -8.73
CA LEU A 23 -6.75 1.72 -8.06
C LEU A 23 -8.24 2.08 -8.06
N ASN A 24 -9.09 1.11 -8.38
CA ASN A 24 -10.54 1.35 -8.45
C ASN A 24 -11.22 1.57 -7.08
N ALA A 25 -10.56 1.22 -5.98
CA ALA A 25 -11.16 1.29 -4.64
C ALA A 25 -10.15 1.66 -3.56
N ILE A 26 -10.44 2.71 -2.80
CA ILE A 26 -9.64 3.14 -1.64
C ILE A 26 -9.60 2.11 -0.52
N SER A 27 -10.63 1.27 -0.42
CA SER A 27 -10.70 0.18 0.55
C SER A 27 -9.54 -0.81 0.43
N ARG A 28 -8.92 -0.92 -0.75
CA ARG A 28 -7.69 -1.73 -0.94
C ARG A 28 -6.53 -1.17 -0.11
N ILE A 29 -6.25 0.13 -0.23
CA ILE A 29 -5.22 0.81 0.58
C ILE A 29 -5.50 0.63 2.07
N TRP A 30 -6.75 0.84 2.49
CA TRP A 30 -7.15 0.65 3.89
C TRP A 30 -6.86 -0.77 4.38
N SER A 31 -7.28 -1.78 3.60
CA SER A 31 -7.13 -3.18 3.98
C SER A 31 -5.67 -3.60 4.11
N TRP A 32 -4.79 -3.10 3.25
CA TRP A 32 -3.36 -3.37 3.29
C TRP A 32 -2.67 -2.66 4.46
N GLU A 33 -2.96 -1.38 4.68
CA GLU A 33 -2.41 -0.63 5.83
C GLU A 33 -2.93 -1.13 7.18
N ALA A 34 -4.03 -1.88 7.20
CA ALA A 34 -4.56 -2.50 8.40
C ALA A 34 -3.95 -3.87 8.73
N TRP A 35 -3.15 -4.44 7.83
CA TRP A 35 -2.59 -5.79 7.99
C TRP A 35 -1.72 -5.95 9.25
N ASP A 36 -0.93 -4.94 9.60
CA ASP A 36 -0.04 -5.01 10.77
C ASP A 36 -0.65 -4.44 12.06
N ARG A 37 -1.93 -4.04 12.02
CA ARG A 37 -2.60 -3.52 13.22
C ARG A 37 -2.81 -4.64 14.24
N THR A 38 -2.72 -4.29 15.52
CA THR A 38 -3.05 -5.18 16.63
C THR A 38 -4.13 -4.53 17.51
N PRO A 39 -5.32 -5.15 17.65
CA PRO A 39 -5.75 -6.38 16.99
C PRO A 39 -5.94 -6.20 15.48
N ARG A 40 -5.65 -7.24 14.70
CA ARG A 40 -5.81 -7.25 13.24
C ARG A 40 -7.31 -7.29 12.91
N PRO A 41 -7.85 -6.32 12.15
CA PRO A 41 -9.22 -6.38 11.70
C PRO A 41 -9.45 -7.54 10.71
N ASN A 42 -10.63 -8.16 10.74
CA ASN A 42 -11.00 -9.26 9.85
C ASN A 42 -11.03 -8.89 8.35
N TRP A 43 -11.21 -7.60 8.04
CA TRP A 43 -11.21 -7.05 6.69
C TRP A 43 -9.81 -6.66 6.18
N ALA A 44 -8.78 -6.75 7.03
CA ALA A 44 -7.41 -6.51 6.59
C ALA A 44 -6.99 -7.57 5.56
N ARG A 45 -6.16 -7.16 4.60
CA ARG A 45 -5.69 -8.02 3.53
C ARG A 45 -4.18 -8.02 3.53
N ASP A 46 -3.59 -9.20 3.38
CA ASP A 46 -2.15 -9.37 3.25
C ASP A 46 -1.66 -8.64 1.99
N PRO A 47 -0.83 -7.59 2.12
CA PRO A 47 -0.32 -6.86 0.98
C PRO A 47 0.59 -7.72 0.09
N LYS A 48 1.21 -8.80 0.61
CA LYS A 48 2.05 -9.70 -0.20
C LYS A 48 1.26 -10.52 -1.23
N ARG A 49 -0.07 -10.50 -1.15
CA ARG A 49 -0.97 -11.18 -2.10
C ARG A 49 -1.45 -10.27 -3.24
N MET A 50 -1.02 -9.01 -3.31
CA MET A 50 -1.39 -8.13 -4.42
C MET A 50 -0.73 -8.57 -5.73
N SER A 51 -1.28 -8.15 -6.86
CA SER A 51 -0.66 -8.44 -8.17
C SER A 51 0.64 -7.65 -8.34
N ILE A 52 1.56 -8.16 -9.16
CA ILE A 52 2.83 -7.48 -9.44
C ILE A 52 2.59 -6.11 -10.09
N GLU A 53 1.59 -6.00 -10.96
CA GLU A 53 1.20 -4.72 -11.58
C GLU A 53 0.75 -3.71 -10.54
N THR A 54 -0.03 -4.17 -9.54
CA THR A 54 -0.49 -3.33 -8.44
C THR A 54 0.67 -2.88 -7.56
N ALA A 55 1.58 -3.81 -7.21
CA ALA A 55 2.76 -3.51 -6.42
C ALA A 55 3.65 -2.50 -7.14
N LYS A 56 3.86 -2.67 -8.45
CA LYS A 56 4.62 -1.73 -9.28
C LYS A 56 3.98 -0.35 -9.33
N ALA A 57 2.68 -0.26 -9.58
CA ALA A 57 1.97 1.02 -9.61
C ALA A 57 2.07 1.78 -8.27
N LEU A 58 2.00 1.06 -7.14
CA LEU A 58 2.20 1.66 -5.82
C LEU A 58 3.66 2.10 -5.62
N ALA A 59 4.63 1.28 -5.96
CA ALA A 59 6.05 1.60 -5.85
C ALA A 59 6.42 2.87 -6.65
N ASP A 60 5.95 2.95 -7.91
CA ASP A 60 6.16 4.09 -8.80
C ASP A 60 5.61 5.40 -8.18
N VAL A 61 4.40 5.36 -7.62
CA VAL A 61 3.76 6.52 -6.97
C VAL A 61 4.45 6.90 -5.67
N LEU A 62 4.95 5.92 -4.92
CA LEU A 62 5.66 6.10 -3.67
C LEU A 62 7.12 6.54 -3.89
N GLY A 63 7.60 6.54 -5.13
CA GLY A 63 8.97 6.92 -5.48
C GLY A 63 10.02 5.95 -4.93
N VAL A 64 9.68 4.66 -4.84
CA VAL A 64 10.58 3.59 -4.38
C VAL A 64 10.70 2.49 -5.44
N THR A 65 11.77 1.69 -5.36
CA THR A 65 11.87 0.51 -6.22
C THR A 65 10.84 -0.55 -5.83
N LEU A 66 10.53 -1.46 -6.76
CA LEU A 66 9.64 -2.59 -6.46
C LEU A 66 10.22 -3.48 -5.34
N ASP A 67 11.54 -3.65 -5.31
CA ASP A 67 12.22 -4.42 -4.27
C ASP A 67 12.11 -3.73 -2.90
N ASP A 68 12.35 -2.42 -2.84
CA ASP A 68 12.16 -1.64 -1.61
C ASP A 68 10.72 -1.66 -1.12
N PHE A 69 9.76 -1.65 -2.05
CA PHE A 69 8.35 -1.79 -1.73
C PHE A 69 8.06 -3.15 -1.09
N TYR A 70 8.52 -4.27 -1.67
CA TYR A 70 8.32 -5.61 -1.10
C TYR A 70 9.07 -5.82 0.21
N ASN A 71 10.27 -5.27 0.36
CA ASN A 71 11.03 -5.28 1.61
C ASN A 71 10.31 -4.52 2.75
N ALA A 72 9.39 -3.62 2.39
CA ALA A 72 8.58 -2.85 3.30
C ALA A 72 7.16 -3.43 3.53
N LEU A 73 6.85 -4.64 3.05
CA LEU A 73 5.61 -5.38 3.34
C LEU A 73 5.81 -6.45 4.43
#